data_AF-C3Y0N9-F1
#
_entry.id   AF-C3Y0N9-F1
#
_cell.length_a   1.000
_cell.length_b   1.000
_cell.length_c   1.000
_cell.angle_alpha   90.00
_cell.angle_beta   90.00
_cell.angle_gamma   90.00
#
_symmetry.space_group_name_H-M   'P 1'
#
loop_
_entity.id
_entity.type
_entity.pdbx_description
1 polymer ?
#
loop_
_entity_poly.entity_id
_entity_poly.type
_entity_poly.pdbx_seq_one_letter_code
_entity_poly.pdbx_strand_id
1 'polypeptide(L)'
;MERALVEQFADRGLSGDSKCIEIMKVAQSKLKVMQLSEENLKAYEKWHADYGLFQKTVMFLLRGIEFFHQERFPEALTYLVHAWTYNRQLLGEEEDYAMAADSSLITHYRTQCLKSLSEQACGLFESGDTENVDEGLQLMVELVVPCMALLQELGGTDSDQAIAEEIRSNWCDYLGQDLPDWCQEKLQDFLPQLLDCSGDLQQLRTPPAVWPSQHLAEWFSTVMQAVVQAEPDTVD
;
A
#
# COMPACT_ATOMS: atom_id res chain seq x y z
N MET A 1 6.20 8.07 26.49
CA MET A 1 4.82 8.58 26.71
C MET A 1 4.79 9.95 27.40
N GLU A 2 5.37 10.11 28.60
CA GLU A 2 5.29 11.40 29.34
C GLU A 2 5.78 12.60 28.53
N ARG A 3 6.94 12.49 27.87
CA ARG A 3 7.49 13.57 27.03
C ARG A 3 6.54 14.02 25.90
N ALA A 4 5.92 13.07 25.18
CA ALA A 4 5.00 13.38 24.08
C ALA A 4 3.77 14.17 24.56
N LEU A 5 3.22 13.81 25.72
CA LEU A 5 2.11 14.56 26.34
C LEU A 5 2.56 15.98 26.72
N VAL A 6 3.75 16.12 27.31
CA VAL A 6 4.27 17.45 27.69
C VAL A 6 4.54 18.30 26.44
N GLU A 7 5.02 17.71 25.34
CA GLU A 7 5.18 18.40 24.05
C GLU A 7 3.84 18.88 23.48
N GLN A 8 2.77 18.07 23.55
CA GLN A 8 1.42 18.50 23.15
C GLN A 8 0.92 19.69 23.98
N PHE A 9 1.11 19.67 25.30
CA PHE A 9 0.72 20.79 26.15
C PHE A 9 1.60 22.03 25.97
N ALA A 10 2.83 21.87 25.48
CA ALA A 10 3.75 22.97 25.22
C ALA A 10 3.50 23.69 23.88
N ASP A 11 2.63 23.14 23.03
CA ASP A 11 2.31 23.67 21.70
C ASP A 11 1.62 25.05 21.78
N ARG A 12 2.04 25.95 20.88
CA ARG A 12 1.54 27.32 20.75
C ARG A 12 0.11 27.39 20.23
N GLY A 13 -0.39 26.31 19.61
CA GLY A 13 -1.80 26.18 19.20
C GLY A 13 -2.80 26.33 20.35
N LEU A 14 -2.37 26.10 21.60
CA LEU A 14 -3.18 26.23 22.81
C LEU A 14 -3.28 27.67 23.36
N SER A 15 -2.66 28.66 22.71
CA SER A 15 -2.61 30.05 23.18
C SER A 15 -3.93 30.84 23.10
N GLY A 16 -4.99 30.24 22.55
CA GLY A 16 -6.31 30.87 22.40
C GLY A 16 -7.12 31.00 23.69
N ASP A 17 -6.81 30.22 24.74
CA ASP A 17 -7.48 30.29 26.05
C ASP A 17 -6.48 30.68 27.15
N SER A 18 -6.84 31.68 27.94
CA SER A 18 -6.11 32.15 29.13
C SER A 18 -5.69 31.03 30.10
N LYS A 19 -6.51 29.99 30.28
CA LYS A 19 -6.18 28.84 31.15
C LYS A 19 -5.15 27.91 30.52
N CYS A 20 -5.17 27.77 29.21
CA CYS A 20 -4.22 26.96 28.46
C CYS A 20 -2.83 27.60 28.39
N ILE A 21 -2.73 28.93 28.47
CA ILE A 21 -1.44 29.65 28.49
C ILE A 21 -0.60 29.27 29.73
N GLU A 22 -1.21 29.16 30.90
CA GLU A 22 -0.49 28.78 32.13
C GLU A 22 0.00 27.33 32.06
N ILE A 23 -0.86 26.41 31.60
CA ILE A 23 -0.52 25.00 31.37
C ILE A 23 0.62 24.87 30.36
N MET A 24 0.56 25.63 29.26
CA MET A 24 1.60 25.66 28.23
C MET A 24 2.95 26.12 28.79
N LYS A 25 2.97 27.18 29.61
CA LYS A 25 4.21 27.67 30.24
C LYS A 25 4.81 26.63 31.21
N VAL A 26 3.97 25.94 31.97
CA VAL A 26 4.40 24.84 32.86
C VAL A 26 4.97 23.68 32.04
N ALA A 27 4.30 23.29 30.96
CA ALA A 27 4.76 22.24 30.06
C ALA A 27 6.12 22.59 29.39
N GLN A 28 6.26 23.81 28.87
CA GLN A 28 7.52 24.30 28.30
C GLN A 28 8.66 24.32 29.33
N SER A 29 8.37 24.67 30.58
CA SER A 29 9.36 24.65 31.66
C SER A 29 9.76 23.21 32.01
N LYS A 30 8.79 22.29 32.04
CA LYS A 30 9.04 20.86 32.28
C LYS A 30 9.88 20.23 31.16
N LEU A 31 9.64 20.56 29.89
CA LEU A 31 10.46 20.08 28.76
C LEU A 31 11.93 20.47 28.87
N LYS A 32 12.22 21.69 29.34
CA LYS A 32 13.62 22.16 29.51
C LYS A 32 14.40 21.34 30.52
N VAL A 33 13.72 20.77 31.51
CA VAL A 33 14.33 19.98 32.59
C VAL A 33 14.28 18.47 32.28
N MET A 34 13.39 18.04 31.38
CA MET A 34 13.36 16.68 30.82
C MET A 34 14.53 16.44 29.87
N GLN A 35 15.72 16.25 30.43
CA GLN A 35 16.85 15.70 29.69
C GLN A 35 16.65 14.18 29.53
N LEU A 36 16.65 13.72 28.28
CA LEU A 36 16.72 12.31 27.96
C LEU A 36 18.19 11.90 27.84
N SER A 37 18.53 10.68 28.23
CA SER A 37 19.80 10.08 27.78
C SER A 37 19.79 10.00 26.25
N GLU A 38 20.97 9.94 25.63
CA GLU A 38 21.11 9.81 24.18
C GLU A 38 20.32 8.60 23.64
N GLU A 39 20.37 7.48 24.36
CA GLU A 39 19.60 6.27 24.06
C GLU A 39 18.08 6.50 24.10
N ASN A 40 17.58 7.19 25.13
CA ASN A 40 16.15 7.49 25.25
C ASN A 40 15.68 8.51 24.21
N LEU A 41 16.54 9.44 23.80
CA LEU A 41 16.22 10.39 22.73
C LEU A 41 16.09 9.65 21.39
N LYS A 42 17.03 8.76 21.05
CA LYS A 42 16.97 7.92 19.85
C LYS A 42 15.72 7.04 19.84
N ALA A 43 15.37 6.42 20.97
CA ALA A 43 14.15 5.63 21.09
C ALA A 43 12.88 6.49 20.90
N TYR A 44 12.88 7.73 21.41
CA TYR A 44 11.78 8.66 21.25
C TYR A 44 11.61 9.12 19.79
N GLU A 45 12.70 9.47 19.12
CA GLU A 45 12.72 9.86 17.70
C GLU A 45 12.27 8.70 16.81
N LYS A 46 12.76 7.48 17.08
CA LYS A 46 12.33 6.27 16.39
C LYS A 46 10.83 6.02 16.56
N TRP A 47 10.30 6.14 17.78
CA TRP A 47 8.87 5.95 18.03
C TRP A 47 8.00 6.95 17.23
N HIS A 48 8.41 8.22 17.14
CA HIS A 48 7.71 9.21 16.31
C HIS A 48 7.82 8.92 14.81
N ALA A 49 8.99 8.47 14.35
CA ALA A 49 9.17 8.07 12.96
C ALA A 49 8.30 6.85 12.61
N ASP A 50 8.29 5.83 13.47
CA ASP A 50 7.48 4.62 13.31
C ASP A 50 5.98 4.98 13.34
N TYR A 51 5.54 5.87 14.24
CA TYR A 51 4.14 6.34 14.27
C TYR A 51 3.75 7.11 13.00
N GLY A 52 4.63 7.99 12.50
CA GLY A 52 4.41 8.70 11.23
C GLY A 52 4.33 7.74 10.04
N LEU A 53 5.18 6.70 10.03
CA LEU A 53 5.14 5.66 9.02
C LEU A 53 3.84 4.84 9.12
N PHE A 54 3.40 4.48 10.33
CA PHE A 54 2.10 3.82 10.56
C PHE A 54 0.92 4.65 10.03
N GLN A 55 0.87 5.94 10.34
CA GLN A 55 -0.16 6.82 9.78
C GLN A 55 -0.13 6.82 8.25
N LYS A 56 1.07 6.87 7.66
CA LYS A 56 1.24 6.79 6.21
C LYS A 56 0.74 5.46 5.64
N THR A 57 1.10 4.34 6.28
CA THR A 57 0.63 2.99 5.93
C THR A 57 -0.89 2.93 5.91
N VAL A 58 -1.55 3.39 6.99
CA VAL A 58 -3.01 3.38 7.09
C VAL A 58 -3.64 4.27 6.01
N MET A 59 -3.13 5.49 5.80
CA MET A 59 -3.65 6.39 4.76
C MET A 59 -3.55 5.78 3.36
N PHE A 60 -2.45 5.10 3.06
CA PHE A 60 -2.26 4.42 1.77
C PHE A 60 -3.20 3.23 1.65
N LEU A 61 -3.36 2.42 2.69
CA LEU A 61 -4.30 1.30 2.71
C LEU A 61 -5.73 1.79 2.45
N LEU A 62 -6.20 2.79 3.20
CA LEU A 62 -7.54 3.35 3.04
C LEU A 62 -7.76 3.88 1.62
N ARG A 63 -6.78 4.61 1.07
CA ARG A 63 -6.89 5.15 -0.29
C ARG A 63 -6.90 4.05 -1.35
N GLY A 64 -6.09 3.01 -1.15
CA GLY A 64 -6.07 1.83 -2.02
C GLY A 64 -7.42 1.11 -2.04
N ILE A 65 -8.02 0.88 -0.87
CA ILE A 65 -9.34 0.25 -0.73
C ILE A 65 -10.44 1.10 -1.39
N GLU A 66 -10.40 2.43 -1.23
CA GLU A 66 -11.37 3.31 -1.89
C GLU A 66 -11.29 3.22 -3.42
N PHE A 67 -10.08 3.20 -3.99
CA PHE A 67 -9.92 3.05 -5.43
C PHE A 67 -10.30 1.65 -5.90
N PHE A 68 -10.03 0.63 -5.10
CA PHE A 68 -10.45 -0.75 -5.40
C PHE A 68 -11.97 -0.85 -5.53
N HIS A 69 -12.73 -0.31 -4.57
CA HIS A 69 -14.20 -0.29 -4.63
C HIS A 69 -14.76 0.63 -5.74
N GLN A 70 -13.93 1.49 -6.33
CA GLN A 70 -14.26 2.29 -7.51
C GLN A 70 -13.86 1.61 -8.82
N GLU A 71 -13.39 0.36 -8.78
CA GLU A 71 -12.84 -0.40 -9.92
C GLU A 71 -11.65 0.31 -10.61
N ARG A 72 -10.96 1.19 -9.86
CA ARG A 72 -9.76 1.90 -10.30
C ARG A 72 -8.52 1.13 -9.91
N PHE A 73 -8.40 -0.08 -10.44
CA PHE A 73 -7.36 -1.04 -10.08
C PHE A 73 -5.92 -0.54 -10.33
N PRO A 74 -5.62 0.19 -11.43
CA PRO A 74 -4.28 0.74 -11.64
C PRO A 74 -3.84 1.64 -10.48
N GLU A 75 -4.70 2.57 -10.05
CA GLU A 75 -4.40 3.44 -8.91
C GLU A 75 -4.40 2.65 -7.60
N ALA A 76 -5.39 1.81 -7.37
CA ALA A 76 -5.52 1.02 -6.14
C ALA A 76 -4.26 0.19 -5.86
N LEU A 77 -3.74 -0.53 -6.86
CA LEU A 77 -2.59 -1.42 -6.71
C LEU A 77 -1.36 -0.66 -6.20
N THR A 78 -1.08 0.52 -6.75
CA THR A 78 0.08 1.33 -6.33
C THR A 78 0.01 1.72 -4.85
N TYR A 79 -1.17 2.10 -4.34
CA TYR A 79 -1.36 2.42 -2.94
C TYR A 79 -1.27 1.19 -2.03
N LEU A 80 -1.89 0.07 -2.41
CA LEU A 80 -1.93 -1.16 -1.63
C LEU A 80 -0.54 -1.79 -1.49
N VAL A 81 0.26 -1.80 -2.57
CA VAL A 81 1.63 -2.30 -2.53
C VAL A 81 2.51 -1.45 -1.61
N HIS A 82 2.41 -0.12 -1.69
CA HIS A 82 3.16 0.77 -0.79
C HIS A 82 2.71 0.64 0.67
N ALA A 83 1.40 0.48 0.92
CA ALA A 83 0.89 0.20 2.26
C ALA A 83 1.52 -1.08 2.81
N TRP A 84 1.56 -2.15 2.02
CA TRP A 84 2.23 -3.39 2.41
C TRP A 84 3.73 -3.21 2.69
N THR A 85 4.48 -2.54 1.80
CA THR A 85 5.92 -2.31 1.98
C THR A 85 6.19 -1.53 3.27
N TYR A 86 5.40 -0.49 3.56
CA TYR A 86 5.52 0.27 4.81
C TYR A 86 5.09 -0.54 6.04
N ASN A 87 4.04 -1.36 5.92
CA ASN A 87 3.61 -2.24 7.01
C ASN A 87 4.69 -3.26 7.39
N ARG A 88 5.38 -3.80 6.39
CA ARG A 88 6.53 -4.70 6.62
C ARG A 88 7.70 -4.02 7.29
N GLN A 89 8.01 -2.78 6.92
CA GLN A 89 9.04 -1.98 7.60
C GLN A 89 8.70 -1.76 9.08
N LEU A 90 7.41 -1.62 9.42
CA LEU A 90 6.93 -1.47 10.80
C LEU A 90 6.99 -2.78 11.60
N LEU A 91 6.64 -3.91 10.99
CA LEU A 91 6.71 -5.21 11.63
C LEU A 91 8.16 -5.64 11.92
N GLY A 92 9.11 -5.26 11.07
CA GLY A 92 10.52 -5.63 11.26
C GLY A 92 10.72 -7.15 11.20
N GLU A 93 11.72 -7.66 11.93
CA GLU A 93 12.05 -9.10 12.00
C GLU A 93 11.23 -9.86 13.07
N GLU A 94 10.64 -9.15 14.04
CA GLU A 94 9.82 -9.72 15.12
C GLU A 94 8.36 -9.28 14.92
N GLU A 95 7.48 -10.18 14.48
CA GLU A 95 6.06 -9.93 14.14
C GLU A 95 5.16 -9.43 15.30
N ASP A 96 5.73 -9.02 16.43
CA ASP A 96 5.01 -8.64 17.66
C ASP A 96 4.99 -7.11 17.91
N TYR A 97 5.20 -6.32 16.84
CA TYR A 97 5.13 -4.85 16.94
C TYR A 97 3.68 -4.38 16.81
N ALA A 98 3.09 -3.93 17.92
CA ALA A 98 1.71 -3.42 18.00
C ALA A 98 1.41 -2.16 17.14
N MET A 99 2.34 -1.71 16.29
CA MET A 99 2.24 -0.52 15.46
C MET A 99 2.28 -0.87 13.96
N ALA A 100 1.49 -1.86 13.57
CA ALA A 100 1.26 -2.23 12.18
C ALA A 100 -0.26 -2.33 11.93
N ALA A 101 -0.67 -2.13 10.69
CA ALA A 101 -2.01 -2.44 10.23
C ALA A 101 -2.16 -3.96 10.01
N ASP A 102 -3.40 -4.43 9.93
CA ASP A 102 -3.70 -5.84 9.71
C ASP A 102 -3.13 -6.33 8.37
N SER A 103 -2.12 -7.19 8.46
CA SER A 103 -1.46 -7.77 7.29
C SER A 103 -2.38 -8.62 6.42
N SER A 104 -3.41 -9.26 7.01
CA SER A 104 -4.36 -10.08 6.27
C SER A 104 -5.23 -9.22 5.35
N LEU A 105 -5.75 -8.10 5.86
CA LEU A 105 -6.54 -7.13 5.11
C LEU A 105 -5.75 -6.51 3.96
N ILE A 106 -4.49 -6.12 4.22
CA ILE A 106 -3.60 -5.57 3.18
C ILE A 106 -3.34 -6.63 2.10
N THR A 107 -3.06 -7.87 2.51
CA THR A 107 -2.79 -8.98 1.58
C THR A 107 -4.01 -9.25 0.71
N HIS A 108 -5.20 -9.37 1.30
CA HIS A 108 -6.45 -9.61 0.57
C HIS A 108 -6.70 -8.56 -0.49
N TYR A 109 -6.74 -7.27 -0.12
CA TYR A 109 -7.01 -6.23 -1.11
C TYR A 109 -5.93 -6.13 -2.18
N ARG A 110 -4.66 -6.35 -1.82
CA ARG A 110 -3.57 -6.35 -2.81
C ARG A 110 -3.70 -7.53 -3.78
N THR A 111 -3.94 -8.75 -3.31
CA THR A 111 -4.04 -9.94 -4.17
C THR A 111 -5.26 -9.87 -5.07
N GLN A 112 -6.42 -9.45 -4.53
CA GLN A 112 -7.62 -9.21 -5.33
C GLN A 112 -7.39 -8.09 -6.35
N CYS A 113 -6.76 -6.99 -5.97
CA CYS A 113 -6.47 -5.90 -6.91
C CYS A 113 -5.52 -6.34 -8.04
N LEU A 114 -4.50 -7.13 -7.73
CA LEU A 114 -3.57 -7.67 -8.72
C LEU A 114 -4.29 -8.61 -9.70
N LYS A 115 -5.16 -9.48 -9.17
CA LYS A 115 -6.00 -10.38 -9.97
C LYS A 115 -6.94 -9.59 -10.89
N SER A 116 -7.74 -8.67 -10.34
CA SER A 116 -8.70 -7.88 -11.13
C SER A 116 -8.02 -7.02 -12.19
N LEU A 117 -6.85 -6.44 -11.89
CA LEU A 117 -6.08 -5.70 -12.89
C LEU A 117 -5.57 -6.60 -14.02
N SER A 118 -5.10 -7.81 -13.70
CA SER A 118 -4.70 -8.78 -14.74
C SER A 118 -5.89 -9.25 -15.57
N GLU A 119 -7.05 -9.49 -14.96
CA GLU A 119 -8.27 -9.87 -15.69
C GLU A 119 -8.74 -8.73 -16.61
N GLN A 120 -8.65 -7.48 -16.16
CA GLN A 120 -8.90 -6.30 -17.00
C GLN A 120 -7.95 -6.25 -18.20
N ALA A 121 -6.65 -6.48 -17.98
CA ALA A 121 -5.66 -6.51 -19.05
C ALA A 121 -5.91 -7.65 -20.04
N CYS A 122 -6.28 -8.85 -19.56
CA CYS A 122 -6.70 -9.96 -20.41
C CYS A 122 -7.93 -9.60 -21.25
N GLY A 123 -8.95 -8.98 -20.65
CA GLY A 123 -10.16 -8.55 -21.37
C GLY A 123 -9.87 -7.51 -22.48
N LEU A 124 -8.95 -6.59 -22.22
CA LEU A 124 -8.45 -5.64 -23.23
C LEU A 124 -7.72 -6.36 -24.37
N PHE A 125 -6.86 -7.32 -24.03
CA PHE A 125 -6.13 -8.15 -25.00
C PHE A 125 -7.07 -8.97 -25.90
N GLU A 126 -8.09 -9.60 -25.30
CA GLU A 126 -9.09 -10.42 -26.00
C GLU A 126 -10.02 -9.62 -26.92
N SER A 127 -10.12 -8.30 -26.74
CA SER A 127 -10.93 -7.47 -27.62
C SER A 127 -10.44 -7.46 -29.08
N GLY A 128 -9.16 -7.77 -29.29
CA GLY A 128 -8.53 -7.84 -30.62
C GLY A 128 -8.29 -6.49 -31.31
N ASP A 129 -8.72 -5.39 -30.68
CA ASP A 129 -8.44 -4.03 -31.15
C ASP A 129 -7.00 -3.63 -30.78
N THR A 130 -6.29 -2.99 -31.72
CA THR A 130 -4.88 -2.67 -31.52
C THR A 130 -4.63 -1.73 -30.34
N GLU A 131 -5.50 -0.73 -30.11
CA GLU A 131 -5.35 0.22 -29.00
C GLU A 131 -5.58 -0.48 -27.66
N ASN A 132 -6.63 -1.31 -27.56
CA ASN A 132 -6.92 -2.06 -26.35
C ASN A 132 -5.83 -3.10 -26.05
N VAL A 133 -5.35 -3.83 -27.06
CA VAL A 133 -4.25 -4.80 -26.88
C VAL A 133 -3.00 -4.09 -26.35
N ASP A 134 -2.67 -2.92 -26.88
CA ASP A 134 -1.55 -2.12 -26.38
C ASP A 134 -1.76 -1.64 -24.95
N GLU A 135 -2.96 -1.17 -24.62
CA GLU A 135 -3.31 -0.75 -23.26
C GLU A 135 -3.21 -1.92 -22.27
N GLY A 136 -3.76 -3.09 -22.60
CA GLY A 136 -3.70 -4.29 -21.76
C GLY A 136 -2.27 -4.74 -21.49
N LEU A 137 -1.44 -4.82 -22.52
CA LEU A 137 -0.01 -5.16 -22.38
C LEU A 137 0.75 -4.10 -21.58
N GLN A 138 0.44 -2.81 -21.77
CA GLN A 138 1.05 -1.73 -21.02
C GLN A 138 0.69 -1.80 -19.53
N LEU A 139 -0.56 -2.09 -19.16
CA LEU A 139 -0.96 -2.32 -17.77
C LEU A 139 -0.17 -3.46 -17.14
N MET A 140 0.05 -4.55 -17.88
CA MET A 140 0.85 -5.66 -17.40
C MET A 140 2.31 -5.26 -17.15
N VAL A 141 2.93 -4.59 -18.12
CA VAL A 141 4.35 -4.19 -18.06
C VAL A 141 4.60 -3.11 -17.01
N GLU A 142 3.71 -2.12 -16.87
CA GLU A 142 3.93 -0.98 -15.97
C GLU A 142 3.53 -1.26 -14.53
N LEU A 143 2.60 -2.19 -14.29
CA LEU A 143 2.01 -2.40 -12.97
C LEU A 143 2.08 -3.85 -12.49
N VAL A 144 1.58 -4.81 -13.27
CA VAL A 144 1.43 -6.20 -12.82
C VAL A 144 2.79 -6.89 -12.67
N VAL A 145 3.64 -6.84 -13.70
CA VAL A 145 4.99 -7.43 -13.69
C VAL A 145 5.87 -6.83 -12.60
N PRO A 146 5.98 -5.48 -12.47
CA PRO A 146 6.66 -4.85 -11.34
C PRO A 146 6.14 -5.27 -9.97
N CYS A 147 4.82 -5.40 -9.81
CA CYS A 147 4.22 -5.86 -8.57
C CYS A 147 4.65 -7.30 -8.24
N MET A 148 4.56 -8.21 -9.21
CA MET A 148 4.96 -9.61 -9.05
C MET A 148 6.45 -9.74 -8.70
N ALA A 149 7.31 -8.97 -9.37
CA ALA A 149 8.75 -8.93 -9.09
C ALA A 149 9.03 -8.48 -7.64
N LEU A 150 8.37 -7.40 -7.19
CA LEU A 150 8.52 -6.88 -5.83
C LEU A 150 8.01 -7.88 -4.78
N LEU A 151 6.89 -8.56 -5.04
CA LEU A 151 6.35 -9.60 -4.17
C LEU A 151 7.34 -10.77 -4.05
N GLN A 152 7.97 -11.18 -5.15
CA GLN A 152 8.99 -12.23 -5.14
C GLN A 152 10.24 -11.79 -4.36
N GLU A 153 10.73 -10.57 -4.59
CA GLU A 153 11.95 -10.04 -3.94
C GLU A 153 11.79 -9.92 -2.43
N LEU A 154 10.68 -9.31 -2.00
CA LEU A 154 10.45 -9.09 -0.57
C LEU A 154 9.91 -10.35 0.12
N GLY A 155 9.49 -11.38 -0.61
CA GLY A 155 8.89 -12.60 -0.04
C GLY A 155 7.42 -12.35 0.31
N GLY A 156 6.56 -12.41 -0.70
CA GLY A 156 5.11 -12.37 -0.58
C GLY A 156 4.55 -13.61 0.12
N THR A 157 3.24 -13.58 0.34
CA THR A 157 2.48 -14.69 0.92
C THR A 157 2.24 -15.81 -0.11
N ASP A 158 1.83 -16.98 0.36
CA ASP A 158 1.40 -18.07 -0.52
C ASP A 158 0.25 -17.66 -1.46
N SER A 159 -0.64 -16.76 -0.98
CA SER A 159 -1.70 -16.18 -1.81
C SER A 159 -1.15 -15.32 -2.94
N ASP A 160 -0.08 -14.55 -2.70
CA ASP A 160 0.56 -13.74 -3.75
C ASP A 160 1.19 -14.64 -4.81
N GLN A 161 1.85 -15.72 -4.37
CA GLN A 161 2.47 -16.67 -5.28
C GLN A 161 1.43 -17.41 -6.13
N ALA A 162 0.29 -17.78 -5.54
CA ALA A 162 -0.81 -18.43 -6.25
C ALA A 162 -1.40 -17.52 -7.35
N ILE A 163 -1.65 -16.24 -7.02
CA ILE A 163 -2.14 -15.26 -8.01
C ILE A 163 -1.10 -15.00 -9.09
N ALA A 164 0.18 -14.86 -8.74
CA ALA A 164 1.26 -14.69 -9.71
C ALA A 164 1.32 -15.86 -10.71
N GLU A 165 1.12 -17.10 -10.26
CA GLU A 165 1.10 -18.27 -11.13
C GLU A 165 -0.18 -18.36 -11.98
N GLU A 166 -1.33 -18.00 -11.42
CA GLU A 166 -2.59 -17.88 -12.17
C GLU A 166 -2.44 -16.88 -13.33
N ILE A 167 -1.85 -15.71 -13.07
CA ILE A 167 -1.56 -14.70 -14.08
C ILE A 167 -0.63 -15.26 -15.17
N ARG A 168 0.48 -15.89 -14.80
CA ARG A 168 1.40 -16.51 -15.79
C ARG A 168 0.69 -17.53 -16.66
N SER A 169 -0.14 -18.40 -16.05
CA SER A 169 -0.90 -19.42 -16.77
C SER A 169 -1.85 -18.77 -17.79
N ASN A 170 -2.65 -17.80 -17.35
CA ASN A 170 -3.63 -17.11 -18.20
C ASN A 170 -2.97 -16.50 -19.45
N TRP A 171 -1.82 -15.84 -19.29
CA TRP A 171 -1.11 -15.25 -20.42
C TRP A 171 -0.40 -16.29 -21.30
N CYS A 172 0.07 -17.40 -20.73
CA CYS A 172 0.66 -18.49 -21.52
C CYS A 172 -0.39 -19.22 -22.36
N ASP A 173 -1.63 -19.31 -21.90
CA ASP A 173 -2.72 -19.98 -22.63
C ASP A 173 -3.00 -19.33 -24.00
N TYR A 174 -2.74 -18.03 -24.15
CA TYR A 174 -2.86 -17.32 -25.43
C TYR A 174 -1.88 -17.81 -26.51
N LEU A 175 -0.74 -18.43 -26.14
CA LEU A 175 0.21 -19.00 -27.11
C LEU A 175 -0.39 -20.14 -27.94
N GLY A 176 -1.40 -20.84 -27.40
CA GLY A 176 -2.11 -21.93 -28.07
C GLY A 176 -3.33 -21.48 -28.89
N GLN A 177 -3.66 -20.19 -28.87
CA GLN A 177 -4.85 -19.66 -29.53
C GLN A 177 -4.55 -19.14 -30.94
N ASP A 178 -5.58 -19.10 -31.78
CA ASP A 178 -5.49 -18.55 -33.13
C ASP A 178 -5.57 -17.02 -33.08
N LEU A 179 -4.41 -16.39 -32.94
CA LEU A 179 -4.25 -14.93 -32.86
C LEU A 179 -3.69 -14.38 -34.18
N PRO A 180 -4.03 -13.13 -34.56
CA PRO A 180 -3.37 -12.45 -35.67
C PRO A 180 -1.85 -12.35 -35.44
N ASP A 181 -1.05 -12.49 -36.51
CA ASP A 181 0.42 -12.46 -36.45
C ASP A 181 0.98 -11.27 -35.64
N TRP A 182 0.42 -10.07 -35.84
CA TRP A 182 0.85 -8.84 -35.13
C TRP A 182 0.57 -8.89 -33.62
N CYS A 183 -0.51 -9.56 -33.21
CA CYS A 183 -0.89 -9.71 -31.81
C CYS A 183 -0.03 -10.79 -31.14
N GLN A 184 0.23 -11.88 -31.88
CA GLN A 184 1.14 -12.93 -31.45
C GLN A 184 2.57 -12.42 -31.25
N GLU A 185 3.07 -11.54 -32.11
CA GLU A 185 4.38 -10.89 -31.95
C GLU A 185 4.46 -10.09 -30.64
N LYS A 186 3.47 -9.23 -30.37
CA LYS A 186 3.40 -8.46 -29.12
C LYS A 186 3.33 -9.35 -27.87
N LEU A 187 2.56 -10.44 -27.93
CA LEU A 187 2.49 -11.42 -26.85
C LEU A 187 3.86 -12.08 -26.59
N GLN A 188 4.56 -12.48 -27.66
CA GLN A 188 5.90 -13.10 -27.56
C GLN A 188 6.96 -12.14 -27.03
N ASP A 189 6.85 -10.84 -27.34
CA ASP A 189 7.74 -9.80 -26.80
C ASP A 189 7.47 -9.52 -25.30
N PHE A 190 6.21 -9.64 -24.89
CA PHE A 190 5.78 -9.41 -23.51
C PHE A 190 6.10 -10.58 -22.57
N LEU A 191 5.83 -11.83 -22.98
CA LEU A 191 5.89 -13.00 -22.11
C LEU A 191 7.23 -13.20 -21.36
N PRO A 192 8.41 -12.95 -21.95
CA PRO A 192 9.67 -13.05 -21.21
C PRO A 192 9.69 -12.18 -19.95
N GLN A 193 9.10 -10.99 -19.99
CA GLN A 193 9.04 -10.08 -18.82
C GLN A 193 8.12 -10.62 -17.72
N LEU A 194 7.03 -11.28 -18.10
CA LEU A 194 6.08 -11.87 -17.16
C LEU A 194 6.63 -13.15 -16.50
N LEU A 195 7.34 -13.98 -17.27
CA LEU A 195 7.90 -15.23 -16.79
C LEU A 195 9.19 -15.02 -16.00
N ASP A 196 10.04 -14.12 -16.47
CA ASP A 196 11.31 -13.78 -15.85
C ASP A 196 11.20 -12.39 -15.19
N CYS A 197 10.52 -12.35 -14.04
CA CYS A 197 10.37 -11.15 -13.20
C CYS A 197 11.70 -10.64 -12.62
N SER A 198 12.85 -11.10 -13.13
CA SER A 198 14.21 -10.77 -12.67
C SER A 198 14.85 -9.58 -13.39
N GLY A 199 14.22 -9.06 -14.46
CA GLY A 199 14.65 -7.84 -15.14
C GLY A 199 14.61 -6.62 -14.20
N ASP A 200 15.49 -5.63 -14.46
CA ASP A 200 15.67 -4.39 -13.69
C ASP A 200 14.40 -4.03 -12.91
N LEU A 201 14.43 -4.19 -11.58
CA LEU A 201 13.32 -3.94 -10.67
C LEU A 201 12.82 -2.52 -10.89
N GLN A 202 11.88 -2.34 -11.82
CA GLN A 202 11.19 -1.09 -12.00
C GLN A 202 10.30 -0.95 -10.78
N GLN A 203 10.80 -0.23 -9.77
CA GLN A 203 10.00 0.05 -8.60
C GLN A 203 8.70 0.68 -9.05
N LEU A 204 7.57 0.07 -8.63
CA LEU A 204 6.26 0.65 -8.82
C LEU A 204 6.30 2.11 -8.40
N ARG A 205 5.86 2.99 -9.30
CA ARG A 205 5.91 4.43 -9.05
C ARG A 205 5.17 4.73 -7.74
N THR A 206 5.80 5.54 -6.89
CA THR A 206 5.15 5.97 -5.66
C THR A 206 3.93 6.81 -6.00
N PRO A 207 2.74 6.45 -5.49
CA PRO A 207 1.54 7.21 -5.77
C PRO A 207 1.62 8.61 -5.12
N PRO A 208 0.76 9.56 -5.55
CA PRO A 208 0.69 10.89 -4.96
C PRO A 208 0.60 10.84 -3.43
N ALA A 209 1.29 11.78 -2.76
CA ALA A 209 1.29 11.82 -1.31
C ALA A 209 -0.13 12.05 -0.77
N VAL A 210 -0.54 11.19 0.16
CA VAL A 210 -1.74 11.42 0.99
C VAL A 210 -1.35 12.35 2.14
N TRP A 211 -2.05 13.46 2.28
CA TRP A 211 -1.76 14.43 3.34
C TRP A 211 -2.28 13.95 4.70
N PRO A 212 -1.54 14.21 5.80
CA PRO A 212 -2.01 13.91 7.14
C PRO A 212 -3.39 14.52 7.37
N SER A 213 -4.42 13.68 7.47
CA SER A 213 -5.78 14.12 7.78
C SER A 213 -5.97 14.19 9.28
N GLN A 214 -6.46 15.32 9.79
CA GLN A 214 -6.93 15.44 11.19
C GLN A 214 -8.10 14.46 11.48
N HIS A 215 -8.71 13.92 10.43
CA HIS A 215 -9.87 13.04 10.46
C HIS A 215 -9.53 11.59 10.06
N LEU A 216 -8.28 11.14 10.25
CA LEU A 216 -7.86 9.78 9.88
C LEU A 216 -8.75 8.70 10.52
N ALA A 217 -9.19 8.89 11.77
CA ALA A 217 -10.06 7.94 12.46
C ALA A 217 -11.47 7.85 11.84
N GLU A 218 -12.03 8.99 11.43
CA GLU A 218 -13.34 9.05 10.75
C GLU A 218 -13.24 8.43 9.35
N TRP A 219 -12.15 8.73 8.65
CA TRP A 219 -11.87 8.14 7.34
C TRP A 219 -11.73 6.62 7.44
N PHE A 220 -10.92 6.13 8.39
CA PHE A 220 -10.77 4.72 8.66
C PHE A 220 -12.11 4.05 8.94
N SER A 221 -12.92 4.63 9.82
CA SER A 221 -14.24 4.09 10.18
C SER A 221 -15.17 4.01 8.97
N THR A 222 -15.15 5.03 8.10
CA THR A 222 -15.98 5.08 6.89
C THR A 222 -15.60 3.99 5.90
N VAL A 223 -14.30 3.83 5.63
CA VAL A 223 -13.81 2.80 4.70
C VAL A 223 -14.06 1.40 5.25
N MET A 224 -13.78 1.14 6.53
CA MET A 224 -14.00 -0.19 7.11
C MET A 224 -15.48 -0.57 7.15
N GLN A 225 -16.39 0.40 7.33
CA GLN A 225 -17.83 0.14 7.17
C GLN A 225 -18.18 -0.28 5.75
N ALA A 226 -17.56 0.32 4.73
CA ALA A 226 -17.75 -0.08 3.33
C ALA A 226 -17.19 -1.49 3.06
N VAL A 227 -16.02 -1.85 3.64
CA VAL A 227 -15.44 -3.20 3.55
C VAL A 227 -16.43 -4.24 4.09
N VAL A 228 -16.96 -4.04 5.29
CA VAL A 228 -17.93 -4.96 5.92
C VAL A 228 -19.20 -5.11 5.09
N GLN A 229 -19.64 -4.05 4.41
CA GLN A 229 -20.83 -4.10 3.55
C GLN A 229 -20.57 -4.81 2.22
N ALA A 230 -19.36 -4.69 1.67
CA ALA A 230 -18.98 -5.31 0.42
C ALA A 230 -18.67 -6.81 0.57
N GLU A 231 -18.13 -7.22 1.72
CA GLU A 231 -17.65 -8.59 1.96
C GLU A 231 -18.15 -9.14 3.32
N PRO A 232 -19.45 -9.45 3.46
CA PRO A 232 -20.05 -9.85 4.74
C PRO A 232 -19.47 -11.15 5.33
N ASP A 233 -18.76 -11.96 4.52
CA ASP A 233 -18.20 -13.26 4.91
C ASP A 233 -16.70 -13.22 5.29
N THR A 234 -16.06 -12.06 5.28
CA THR A 234 -14.60 -11.92 5.58
C THR A 234 -14.27 -11.47 7.00
N VAL A 235 -15.29 -11.22 7.83
CA VAL A 235 -15.14 -10.77 9.22
C VAL A 235 -15.69 -11.83 10.17
N ASP A 236 -14.94 -12.91 10.34
CA ASP A 236 -15.07 -13.87 11.45
C ASP A 236 -13.67 -14.37 11.90
#